data_AF-A0A0M9GBU6-F1
#
_entry.id   AF-A0A0M9GBU6-F1
#
_cell.length_a   1.000
_cell.length_b   1.000
_cell.length_c   1.000
_cell.angle_alpha   90.00
_cell.angle_beta   90.00
_cell.angle_gamma   90.00
#
_symmetry.space_group_name_H-M   'P 1'
#
loop_
_entity.id
_entity.type
_entity.pdbx_description
1 polymer ?
#
loop_
_entity_poly.entity_id
_entity_poly.type
_entity_poly.pdbx_seq_one_letter_code
_entity_poly.pdbx_strand_id
1 'polypeptide(L)' 'MKEKKVKVLISLPESIKAWLDRTSTVNDRTASGEITRLLRRTMEQEMQDEQKQRA' A
#
# COMPACT_ATOMS: atom_id res chain seq x y z
N MET A 1 -9.18 -2.19 -22.39
CA MET A 1 -10.08 -1.29 -21.65
C MET A 1 -9.29 -0.62 -20.54
N LYS A 2 -9.38 0.70 -20.34
CA LYS A 2 -8.72 1.36 -19.19
C LYS A 2 -9.40 0.88 -17.91
N GLU A 3 -8.63 0.34 -16.97
CA GLU A 3 -9.16 -0.09 -15.67
C GLU A 3 -9.84 1.08 -14.96
N LYS A 4 -11.04 0.84 -14.41
CA LYS A 4 -11.77 1.85 -13.63
C LYS A 4 -11.10 1.97 -12.27
N LYS A 5 -10.58 3.16 -11.96
CA LYS A 5 -10.07 3.46 -10.61
C LYS A 5 -11.25 3.60 -9.64
N VAL A 6 -11.21 2.89 -8.52
CA VAL A 6 -12.16 3.01 -7.41
C VAL A 6 -11.55 3.88 -6.32
N LYS A 7 -12.33 4.76 -5.70
CA LYS A 7 -11.91 5.53 -4.53
C LYS A 7 -12.30 4.77 -3.27
N VAL A 8 -11.34 4.58 -2.37
CA VAL A 8 -11.55 3.97 -1.05
C VAL A 8 -11.18 5.01 0.00
N LEU A 9 -12.07 5.25 0.96
CA LEU A 9 -11.79 6.06 2.13
C LEU A 9 -11.32 5.16 3.26
N ILE A 10 -10.21 5.52 3.89
CA ILE A 10 -9.65 4.79 5.04
C ILE A 10 -9.50 5.75 6.22
N SER A 11 -9.76 5.25 7.42
CA SER A 11 -9.45 5.96 8.66
C SER A 11 -8.10 5.46 9.18
N LEU A 12 -7.20 6.39 9.49
CA LEU A 12 -5.86 6.09 9.97
C LEU A 12 -5.58 6.88 11.25
N PRO A 13 -4.77 6.33 12.18
CA PRO A 13 -4.21 7.12 13.26
C PRO A 13 -3.39 8.31 12.71
N GLU A 14 -3.41 9.43 13.42
CA GLU A 14 -2.69 10.64 13.01
C GLU A 14 -1.19 10.40 12.82
N SER A 15 -0.58 9.60 13.70
CA SER A 15 0.83 9.22 13.61
C SER A 15 1.16 8.50 12.29
N ILE A 16 0.27 7.65 11.80
CA ILE A 16 0.42 6.93 10.54
C ILE A 16 0.26 7.88 9.36
N LYS A 17 -0.69 8.82 9.42
CA LYS A 17 -0.82 9.86 8.40
C LYS A 17 0.45 10.72 8.31
N ALA A 18 0.97 11.18 9.44
CA ALA A 18 2.18 11.99 9.49
C ALA A 18 3.40 11.24 8.94
N TRP A 19 3.51 9.94 9.23
CA TRP A 19 4.53 9.08 8.64
C TRP A 19 4.37 8.93 7.13
N LEU A 20 3.15 8.64 6.65
CA LEU A 20 2.82 8.51 5.22
C LEU A 20 3.17 9.78 4.44
N ASP A 21 2.82 10.95 4.98
CA ASP A 21 3.11 12.24 4.35
C ASP A 21 4.62 12.40 4.14
N ARG A 22 5.45 12.15 5.18
CA ARG A 22 6.91 12.21 5.09
C ARG A 22 7.48 11.20 4.09
N THR A 23 7.06 9.94 4.19
CA THR A 23 7.57 8.86 3.32
C THR A 23 7.19 9.09 1.86
N SER A 24 6.01 9.61 1.60
CA SER A 24 5.54 9.91 0.24
C SER A 24 6.40 11.01 -0.41
N THR A 25 6.77 12.06 0.32
CA THR A 25 7.70 13.10 -0.14
C THR A 25 9.08 12.54 -0.45
N VAL A 26 9.65 11.71 0.45
CA VAL A 26 10.99 11.13 0.26
C VAL A 26 11.05 10.24 -0.98
N ASN A 27 9.96 9.54 -1.28
CA ASN A 27 9.89 8.59 -2.39
C ASN A 27 9.37 9.18 -3.70
N ASP A 28 9.13 10.50 -3.74
CA ASP A 28 8.51 11.20 -4.87
C ASP A 28 7.19 10.53 -5.34
N ARG A 29 6.33 10.19 -4.37
CA ARG A 29 5.02 9.57 -4.61
C ARG A 29 3.92 10.34 -3.92
N THR A 30 2.71 10.21 -4.43
CA THR A 30 1.52 10.61 -3.68
C THR A 30 1.28 9.65 -2.51
N ALA A 31 0.64 10.12 -1.43
CA ALA A 31 0.25 9.27 -0.31
C ALA A 31 -0.56 8.04 -0.77
N SER A 32 -1.51 8.23 -1.71
CA SER A 32 -2.27 7.10 -2.29
C SER A 32 -1.39 6.12 -3.07
N GLY A 33 -0.39 6.61 -3.81
CA GLY A 33 0.57 5.77 -4.51
C GLY A 33 1.43 4.94 -3.54
N GLU A 34 1.85 5.54 -2.44
CA GLU A 34 2.63 4.85 -1.40
C GLU A 34 1.79 3.81 -0.66
N ILE A 35 0.54 4.12 -0.30
CA ILE A 35 -0.41 3.15 0.27
C ILE A 35 -0.62 1.97 -0.68
N THR A 36 -0.85 2.24 -1.97
CA THR A 36 -1.03 1.19 -2.98
C THR A 36 0.20 0.30 -3.08
N ARG A 37 1.40 0.89 -3.07
CA ARG A 37 2.67 0.16 -3.12
C ARG A 37 2.85 -0.76 -1.91
N LEU A 38 2.58 -0.26 -0.71
CA LEU A 38 2.69 -1.01 0.54
C LEU A 38 1.71 -2.18 0.56
N LEU A 39 0.44 -1.92 0.25
CA LEU A 39 -0.60 -2.96 0.18
C LEU A 39 -0.22 -4.06 -0.81
N ARG A 40 0.20 -3.69 -2.03
CA ARG A 40 0.62 -4.66 -3.05
C ARG A 40 1.79 -5.52 -2.56
N ARG A 41 2.80 -4.90 -1.96
CA ARG A 41 3.97 -5.62 -1.43
C ARG A 41 3.57 -6.61 -0.34
N THR A 42 2.71 -6.19 0.59
CA THR A 42 2.23 -7.06 1.67
C THR A 42 1.45 -8.25 1.09
N MET A 43 0.54 -8.02 0.15
CA MET A 43 -0.21 -9.10 -0.51
C MET A 43 0.70 -10.07 -1.26
N GLU A 44 1.70 -9.56 -1.99
CA GLU A 44 2.68 -10.40 -2.71
C GLU A 44 3.52 -11.25 -1.75
N GLN A 45 3.89 -10.71 -0.58
CA GLN A 45 4.62 -11.43 0.46
C GLN A 45 3.74 -12.53 1.10
N GLU A 46 2.51 -12.21 1.47
CA GLU A 46 1.55 -13.18 2.03
C GLU A 46 1.32 -14.35 1.07
N MET A 47 1.14 -14.07 -0.23
CA MET A 47 0.99 -15.12 -1.25
C MET A 47 2.24 -16.02 -1.37
N GLN A 48 3.43 -15.45 -1.28
CA GLN A 48 4.68 -16.23 -1.33
C GLN A 48 4.83 -17.12 -0.09
N ASP A 49 4.47 -16.60 1.08
CA ASP A 49 4.56 -17.36 2.33
C ASP A 49 3.53 -18.50 2.36
N GLU A 50 2.32 -18.28 1.85
CA GLU A 50 1.32 -19.34 1.66
C GLU A 50 1.83 -20.46 0.73
N GLN A 51 2.51 -20.11 -0.36
CA GLN A 51 3.09 -21.11 -1.28
C GLN A 51 4.20 -21.93 -0.61
N LYS A 52 5.07 -21.29 0.17
CA LYS A 52 6.15 -21.96 0.90
C LYS A 52 5.65 -22.92 1.98
N GLN A 53 4.53 -22.60 2.64
CA GLN A 53 3.95 -23.46 3.67
C GLN A 53 3.21 -24.69 3.11
N ARG A 54 2.91 -24.69 1.81
CA ARG A 54 2.21 -25.78 1.11
C ARG A 54 3.14 -26.71 0.33
N ALA A 55 4.42 -26.38 0.22
CA ALA A 55 5.46 -27.18 -0.44
C ALA A 55 6.22 -28.04 0.58
#